data_AF-A0A258C8D7-F1
#
_entry.id   AF-A0A258C8D7-F1
#
_cell.length_a   1.000
_cell.length_b   1.000
_cell.length_c   1.000
_cell.angle_alpha   90.00
_cell.angle_beta   90.00
_cell.angle_gamma   90.00
#
_symmetry.space_group_name_H-M   'P 1'
#
loop_
_entity.id
_entity.type
_entity.pdbx_description
1 polymer ?
#
loop_
_entity_poly.entity_id
_entity_poly.type
_entity_poly.pdbx_seq_one_letter_code
_entity_poly.pdbx_strand_id
1 'polypeptide(L)'
;MMAPTLPNDPKQLQAIILQLQETLVQQDTVIASLRHQLAVLKRARFGRSSEHLDKQIHQLELQLEELEMQTAALPKLTDGAVEEKATARRRVTLPAQLPREEKRVDAPCQCPACQGELTHI
;
A
#
# COMPACT_ATOMS: atom_id res chain seq x y z
N MET A 1 5.51 -36.61 3.70
CA MET A 1 6.47 -35.56 4.09
C MET A 1 7.00 -35.93 5.46
N MET A 2 8.30 -36.23 5.57
CA MET A 2 8.93 -36.56 6.85
C MET A 2 9.01 -35.29 7.70
N ALA A 3 8.46 -35.32 8.91
CA ALA A 3 8.63 -34.22 9.85
C ALA A 3 10.14 -34.07 10.13
N PRO A 4 10.74 -32.89 9.91
CA PRO A 4 12.12 -32.66 10.32
C PRO A 4 12.18 -32.90 11.83
N THR A 5 13.01 -33.87 12.23
CA THR A 5 13.24 -34.19 13.64
C THR A 5 13.81 -32.96 14.33
N LEU A 6 13.03 -32.37 15.22
CA LEU A 6 13.44 -31.22 16.01
C LEU A 6 14.58 -31.63 16.95
N PRO A 7 15.65 -30.82 17.07
CA PRO A 7 16.70 -31.10 18.04
C PRO A 7 16.17 -30.99 19.47
N ASN A 8 16.57 -31.92 20.35
CA ASN A 8 16.15 -31.92 21.77
C ASN A 8 17.01 -31.01 22.67
N ASP A 9 18.08 -30.39 22.14
CA ASP A 9 18.90 -29.46 22.91
C ASP A 9 18.19 -28.10 23.03
N PRO A 10 17.90 -27.60 24.25
CA PRO A 10 17.21 -26.34 24.45
C PRO A 10 17.95 -25.14 23.81
N LYS A 11 19.28 -25.17 23.72
CA LYS A 11 20.04 -24.10 23.07
C LYS A 11 19.83 -24.07 21.56
N GLN A 12 19.76 -25.25 20.94
CA GLN A 12 19.51 -25.39 19.51
C GLN A 12 18.08 -24.97 19.16
N LEU A 13 17.10 -25.32 20.01
CA LEU A 13 15.72 -24.86 19.85
C LEU A 13 15.61 -23.33 19.97
N GLN A 14 16.28 -22.71 20.94
CA GLN A 14 16.31 -21.25 21.08
C GLN A 14 16.92 -20.57 19.84
N ALA A 15 18.02 -21.10 19.30
CA ALA A 15 18.62 -20.59 18.08
C ALA A 15 17.66 -20.66 16.89
N ILE A 16 16.96 -21.79 16.72
CA ILE A 16 15.95 -21.96 15.65
C ILE A 16 14.79 -20.98 15.84
N ILE A 17 14.30 -20.79 17.07
CA ILE A 17 13.21 -19.84 17.35
C ILE A 17 13.62 -18.41 17.01
N LEU A 18 14.83 -17.99 17.37
CA LEU A 18 15.35 -16.67 17.03
C LEU A 18 15.45 -16.48 15.52
N GLN A 19 15.97 -17.47 14.79
CA GLN A 19 16.04 -17.44 13.32
C GLN A 19 14.65 -17.36 12.67
N LEU A 20 13.68 -18.12 13.19
CA LEU A 20 12.29 -18.06 12.72
C LEU A 20 11.67 -16.69 13.00
N GLN A 21 11.88 -16.12 14.19
CA GLN A 21 11.40 -14.77 14.51
C GLN A 21 11.99 -13.71 13.58
N GLU A 22 13.29 -13.75 13.31
CA GLU A 22 13.93 -12.85 12.33
C GLU A 22 13.31 -13.00 10.94
N THR A 23 13.07 -14.23 10.51
CA THR A 23 12.46 -14.53 9.20
C THR A 23 11.00 -14.03 9.13
N LEU A 24 10.25 -14.11 10.22
CA LEU A 24 8.89 -13.57 10.30
C LEU A 24 8.89 -12.04 10.23
N VAL A 25 9.76 -11.38 11.00
CA VAL A 25 9.91 -9.92 10.96
C VAL A 25 10.29 -9.44 9.56
N GLN A 26 11.21 -10.14 8.90
CA GLN A 26 11.59 -9.83 7.52
C GLN A 26 10.38 -9.93 6.57
N GLN A 27 9.58 -11.00 6.66
CA GLN A 27 8.37 -11.15 5.86
C GLN A 27 7.34 -10.04 6.14
N ASP A 28 7.10 -9.71 7.41
CA ASP A 28 6.16 -8.65 7.81
C ASP A 28 6.58 -7.28 7.26
N THR A 29 7.89 -6.97 7.26
CA THR A 29 8.39 -5.72 6.68
C THR A 29 8.18 -5.66 5.17
N VAL A 30 8.37 -6.78 4.45
CA VAL A 30 8.09 -6.86 3.02
C VAL A 30 6.61 -6.66 2.75
N ILE A 31 5.73 -7.35 3.48
CA ILE A 31 4.27 -7.19 3.37
C ILE A 31 3.85 -5.74 3.61
N ALA A 32 4.39 -5.11 4.66
CA ALA A 32 4.10 -3.70 4.96
C ALA A 32 4.55 -2.77 3.81
N SER A 33 5.73 -3.03 3.23
CA SER A 33 6.25 -2.24 2.11
C SER A 33 5.40 -2.38 0.84
N LEU A 34 4.93 -3.60 0.52
CA LEU A 34 4.08 -3.87 -0.64
C LEU A 34 2.70 -3.22 -0.48
N ARG A 35 2.10 -3.34 0.71
CA ARG A 35 0.83 -2.67 1.05
C ARG A 35 0.94 -1.16 0.94
N HIS A 36 2.07 -0.57 1.37
CA HIS A 36 2.31 0.86 1.23
C HIS A 36 2.39 1.29 -0.24
N GLN A 37 3.17 0.57 -1.05
CA GLN A 37 3.30 0.83 -2.49
C GLN A 37 1.93 0.77 -3.20
N LEU A 38 1.12 -0.26 -2.89
CA LEU A 38 -0.24 -0.36 -3.41
C LEU A 38 -1.12 0.83 -3.01
N ALA A 39 -1.06 1.26 -1.76
CA ALA A 39 -1.85 2.41 -1.31
C ALA A 39 -1.47 3.71 -2.05
N VAL A 40 -0.18 3.89 -2.37
CA VAL A 40 0.30 5.03 -3.16
C VAL A 40 -0.19 4.92 -4.61
N LEU A 41 0.02 3.78 -5.26
CA LEU A 41 -0.37 3.57 -6.66
C LEU A 41 -1.89 3.68 -6.85
N LYS A 42 -2.70 3.12 -5.94
CA LYS A 42 -4.17 3.24 -5.97
C LYS A 42 -4.65 4.68 -5.85
N ARG A 43 -3.94 5.54 -5.09
CA ARG A 43 -4.25 6.98 -5.02
C ARG A 43 -3.84 7.74 -6.28
N ALA A 44 -2.77 7.31 -6.94
CA ALA A 44 -2.24 7.92 -8.17
C ALA A 44 -2.93 7.44 -9.45
N ARG A 45 -3.93 6.57 -9.35
CA ARG A 45 -4.58 5.85 -10.48
C ARG A 45 -5.42 6.72 -11.43
N PHE A 46 -5.52 8.03 -11.21
CA PHE A 46 -6.32 8.91 -12.06
C PHE A 46 -5.48 9.52 -13.20
N GLY A 47 -5.89 9.31 -14.45
CA GLY A 47 -5.30 9.94 -15.64
C GLY A 47 -4.90 8.95 -16.74
N ARG A 48 -4.33 9.45 -17.85
CA ARG A 48 -3.89 8.65 -19.01
C ARG A 48 -2.81 7.59 -18.68
N SER A 49 -2.13 7.70 -17.55
CA SER A 49 -1.12 6.74 -17.05
C SER A 49 -1.72 5.58 -16.24
N SER A 50 -3.05 5.51 -16.07
CA SER A 50 -3.70 4.53 -15.19
C SER A 50 -3.52 3.08 -15.63
N GLU A 51 -3.48 2.78 -16.94
CA GLU A 51 -3.39 1.39 -17.43
C GLU A 51 -2.08 0.70 -17.02
N HIS A 52 -0.96 1.44 -16.98
CA HIS A 52 0.31 0.90 -16.50
C HIS A 52 0.30 0.71 -14.98
N LEU A 53 -0.30 1.66 -14.25
CA LEU A 53 -0.49 1.55 -12.80
C LEU A 53 -1.39 0.37 -12.44
N ASP A 54 -2.43 0.10 -13.22
CA ASP A 54 -3.35 -1.02 -13.01
C ASP A 54 -2.62 -2.37 -13.15
N LYS A 55 -1.73 -2.52 -14.13
CA LYS A 55 -0.89 -3.72 -14.27
C LYS A 55 0.07 -3.89 -13.09
N GLN A 56 0.71 -2.82 -12.64
CA GLN A 56 1.61 -2.85 -11.48
C GLN A 56 0.85 -3.17 -10.18
N ILE A 57 -0.34 -2.59 -9.99
CA ILE A 57 -1.23 -2.89 -8.87
C ILE A 57 -1.58 -4.38 -8.85
N HIS A 58 -2.02 -4.94 -9.98
CA HIS A 58 -2.36 -6.36 -10.08
C HIS A 58 -1.17 -7.26 -9.74
N GLN A 59 0.05 -6.92 -10.19
CA GLN A 59 1.23 -7.72 -9.89
C GLN A 59 1.58 -7.70 -8.39
N LEU A 60 1.48 -6.54 -7.74
CA LEU A 60 1.72 -6.40 -6.30
C LEU A 60 0.64 -7.09 -5.45
N GLU A 61 -0.63 -7.07 -5.90
CA GLU A 61 -1.72 -7.79 -5.25
C GLU A 61 -1.49 -9.31 -5.29
N LEU A 62 -1.09 -9.86 -6.44
CA LEU A 62 -0.78 -11.28 -6.58
C LEU A 62 0.39 -11.71 -5.66
N GLN A 63 1.45 -10.90 -5.59
CA GLN A 63 2.59 -11.18 -4.69
C GLN A 63 2.17 -11.16 -3.22
N LEU A 64 1.29 -10.24 -2.84
CA LEU A 64 0.75 -10.19 -1.47
C LEU A 64 -0.08 -11.42 -1.15
N GLU A 65 -0.97 -11.84 -2.06
CA GLU A 65 -1.78 -13.04 -1.87
C GLU A 65 -0.90 -14.28 -1.66
N GLU A 66 0.18 -14.42 -2.44
CA GLU A 66 1.13 -15.52 -2.29
C GLU A 66 1.80 -15.54 -0.91
N LEU A 67 2.26 -14.38 -0.41
CA LEU A 67 2.85 -14.25 0.92
C LEU A 67 1.82 -14.46 2.04
N GLU A 68 0.62 -13.94 1.88
CA GLU A 68 -0.47 -14.11 2.85
C GLU A 68 -0.90 -15.58 2.96
N MET A 69 -0.93 -16.33 1.85
CA MET A 69 -1.17 -17.77 1.88
C MET A 69 -0.05 -18.53 2.61
N GLN A 70 1.22 -18.16 2.37
CA GLN A 70 2.37 -18.76 3.07
C GLN A 70 2.32 -18.51 4.58
N THR A 71 1.97 -17.28 4.99
CA THR A 71 1.81 -16.93 6.41
C THR A 71 0.58 -17.59 7.05
N ALA A 72 -0.54 -17.70 6.32
CA ALA A 72 -1.76 -18.34 6.82
C ALA A 72 -1.61 -19.85 7.05
N ALA A 73 -0.68 -20.51 6.33
CA ALA A 73 -0.34 -21.90 6.54
C ALA A 73 0.41 -22.18 7.86
N LEU A 74 0.95 -21.14 8.51
CA LEU A 74 1.61 -21.27 9.81
C LEU A 74 0.58 -21.37 10.94
N PRO A 75 0.80 -22.23 11.95
CA PRO A 75 -0.10 -22.35 13.08
C PRO A 75 -0.15 -21.04 13.86
N LYS A 76 -1.31 -20.37 13.84
CA LYS A 76 -1.55 -19.15 14.61
C LYS A 76 -1.69 -19.49 16.09
N LEU A 77 -0.77 -18.97 16.92
CA LEU A 77 -1.01 -18.85 18.36
C LEU A 77 -2.09 -17.77 18.52
N THR A 78 -3.29 -18.19 18.90
CA THR A 78 -4.47 -17.32 18.94
C THR A 78 -4.45 -16.47 20.19
N ASP A 79 -3.74 -15.35 20.13
CA ASP A 79 -4.19 -14.19 20.90
C ASP A 79 -5.29 -13.52 20.09
N GLY A 80 -6.48 -13.42 20.70
CA GLY A 80 -7.68 -12.87 20.10
C GLY A 80 -7.46 -11.41 19.72
N ALA A 81 -6.86 -11.17 18.55
CA ALA A 81 -6.77 -9.87 17.94
C ALA A 81 -8.19 -9.46 17.56
N VAL A 82 -8.78 -8.63 18.41
CA VAL A 82 -10.02 -7.92 18.11
C VAL A 82 -9.71 -7.02 16.93
N GLU A 83 -10.21 -7.35 15.75
CA GLU A 83 -10.22 -6.41 14.63
C GLU A 83 -11.03 -5.19 15.08
N GLU A 84 -10.32 -4.10 15.39
CA GLU A 84 -10.93 -2.79 15.56
C GLU A 84 -11.55 -2.42 14.21
N LYS A 85 -12.86 -2.63 14.11
CA LYS A 85 -13.65 -2.19 12.96
C LYS A 85 -13.41 -0.70 12.80
N ALA A 86 -12.67 -0.33 11.75
CA ALA A 86 -12.45 1.05 11.39
C ALA A 86 -13.80 1.76 11.32
N THR A 87 -14.00 2.75 12.20
CA THR A 87 -15.22 3.55 12.19
C THR A 87 -15.34 4.21 10.82
N ALA A 88 -16.49 4.03 10.18
CA ALA A 88 -16.73 4.62 8.87
C ALA A 88 -16.53 6.13 8.98
N ARG A 89 -15.54 6.67 8.25
CA ARG A 89 -15.33 8.12 8.15
C ARG A 89 -16.59 8.73 7.55
N ARG A 90 -17.45 9.28 8.40
CA ARG A 90 -18.68 9.93 7.98
C ARG A 90 -18.28 11.17 7.18
N ARG A 91 -18.69 11.26 5.92
CA ARG A 91 -18.51 12.49 5.14
C ARG A 91 -19.31 13.58 5.84
N VAL A 92 -18.61 14.55 6.43
CA VAL A 92 -19.24 15.75 6.94
C VAL A 92 -19.72 16.54 5.74
N THR A 93 -21.01 16.85 5.69
CA THR A 93 -21.58 17.71 4.67
C THR A 93 -20.92 19.07 4.77
N LEU A 94 -20.44 19.56 3.63
CA LEU A 94 -19.88 20.91 3.54
C LEU A 94 -20.96 21.94 3.94
N PRO A 95 -20.62 23.00 4.69
CA PRO A 95 -21.56 24.05 5.07
C PRO A 95 -22.32 24.63 3.87
N ALA A 96 -23.57 25.06 4.05
CA ALA A 96 -24.40 25.59 2.96
C ALA A 96 -23.78 26.82 2.26
N GLN A 97 -22.88 27.52 2.95
CA GLN A 97 -22.18 28.69 2.45
C GLN A 97 -20.67 28.45 2.57
N LEU A 98 -20.07 27.91 1.51
CA LEU A 98 -18.63 28.06 1.32
C LEU A 98 -18.39 29.37 0.57
N PRO A 99 -17.68 30.34 1.17
CA PRO A 99 -17.27 31.51 0.43
C PRO A 99 -16.42 31.05 -0.75
N ARG A 100 -16.81 31.46 -1.96
CA ARG A 100 -16.10 31.12 -3.19
C ARG A 100 -15.01 32.16 -3.39
N GLU A 101 -13.76 31.75 -3.33
CA GLU A 101 -12.63 32.61 -3.71
C GLU A 101 -12.34 32.41 -5.20
N GLU A 102 -12.57 33.46 -5.99
CA GLU A 102 -12.18 33.47 -7.39
C GLU A 102 -10.75 34.00 -7.51
N LYS A 103 -9.82 33.15 -7.97
CA LYS A 103 -8.47 33.57 -8.35
C LYS A 103 -8.35 33.52 -9.87
N ARG A 104 -8.44 34.68 -10.53
CA ARG A 104 -8.06 34.79 -11.95
C ARG A 104 -6.54 34.82 -12.03
N VAL A 105 -5.99 33.96 -12.88
CA VAL A 105 -4.59 33.96 -13.27
C VAL A 105 -4.55 34.44 -14.70
N ASP A 106 -3.98 35.60 -14.94
CA ASP A 106 -3.83 36.14 -16.28
C ASP A 106 -2.81 35.30 -17.05
N ALA A 107 -3.19 34.84 -18.24
CA ALA A 107 -2.27 34.18 -19.15
C ALA A 107 -1.43 35.25 -19.88
N PRO A 108 -0.10 35.06 -20.02
CA PRO A 108 0.68 35.91 -20.90
C PRO A 108 0.17 35.76 -22.34
N CYS A 109 0.08 36.87 -23.08
CA CYS A 109 -0.33 36.87 -24.49
C CYS A 109 0.67 36.16 -25.43
N GLN A 110 1.83 35.76 -24.90
CA GLN A 110 2.93 35.17 -25.63
C GLN A 110 3.33 33.84 -24.99
N CYS A 111 3.57 32.83 -25.82
CA CYS A 111 4.07 31.55 -25.37
C CYS A 111 5.47 31.70 -24.73
N PRO A 112 5.71 31.26 -23.49
CA PRO A 112 7.02 31.39 -22.84
C PRO A 112 8.13 30.55 -23.50
N ALA A 113 7.78 29.59 -24.36
CA ALA A 113 8.73 28.72 -25.05
C ALA A 113 9.15 29.23 -26.45
N CYS A 114 8.28 29.96 -27.16
CA CYS A 114 8.54 30.39 -28.53
C CYS A 114 8.18 31.85 -28.82
N GLN A 115 7.66 32.58 -27.82
CA GLN A 115 7.24 33.99 -27.90
C GLN A 115 6.16 34.28 -28.96
N GLY A 116 5.55 33.25 -29.56
CA GLY A 116 4.46 33.38 -30.50
C GLY A 116 3.16 33.85 -29.85
N GLU A 117 2.35 34.54 -30.63
CA GLU A 117 1.03 35.05 -30.23
C GLU A 117 0.05 33.89 -30.02
N LEU A 118 -0.58 33.84 -28.84
CA LEU A 118 -1.55 32.79 -28.51
C LEU A 118 -2.92 33.17 -29.07
N THR A 119 -3.43 32.37 -30.02
CA THR A 119 -4.80 32.51 -30.54
C THR A 119 -5.75 31.64 -29.73
N HIS A 120 -6.90 32.21 -29.37
CA HIS A 120 -7.98 31.51 -28.66
C HIS A 120 -8.51 30.37 -29.56
N ILE A 121 -8.67 29.17 -28.99
CA ILE A 121 -9.37 28.03 -29.64
C ILE A 121 -10.84 28.06 -29.23
#